data_AF-A0A5E4I1E6-F1
#
_entry.id   AF-A0A5E4I1E6-F1
#
_cell.length_a   1.000
_cell.length_b   1.000
_cell.length_c   1.000
_cell.angle_alpha   90.00
_cell.angle_beta   90.00
_cell.angle_gamma   90.00
#
_symmetry.space_group_name_H-M   'P 1'
#
loop_
_entity.id
_entity.type
_entity.pdbx_description
1 polymer ?
#
loop_
_entity_poly.entity_id
_entity_poly.type
_entity_poly.pdbx_seq_one_letter_code
_entity_poly.pdbx_strand_id
1 'polypeptide(L)'
;MRKKIIIAFLLAIVFTAGCVEQKELPAEQPQKTLGGAYGTVSGAKNITLENVRVLLVSLNGSANYSTTTDKNGRYNITNVPDGVYGIAVQKTGYRNNTPFPFLIFNGRTYNQDVAINRDCNYYPVNTTTDYSLRYGYNGTLYRGEVTFTEAYPNGAAYAISPDAKSGLSGISTIYKSGNRVLKWTLNNSKGSYPVVHGYFYIDMNGTQDMHLLDAKEMTISDAASSQPDYLGIEIINDTGRRAMIDPSNSEIKAIAGQIKNETKSDDALTVAKAIFVWMKNNTVYHINKENASYTQSAIEVLRSRQGDCDELSFLYVSMCRAAGIPARFVKGFLVEKAPEEYAGHVWAEFYDGQWAPVELANIWDGGDDNATIGIDPFAINEDVAISFGVSQPDHVATFVDDGTSESIARGHSSTYRYSDQPPSFSFYAHYDAENYNAMYIADCSDGTRKLVEERD
;
A
#
# COMPACT_ATOMS: atom_id res chain seq x y z
N MET A 1 68.26 36.29 -31.46
CA MET A 1 69.35 35.41 -30.95
C MET A 1 69.39 34.17 -31.84
N ARG A 2 70.24 34.11 -32.87
CA ARG A 2 71.52 33.36 -32.94
C ARG A 2 71.35 31.89 -32.47
N LYS A 3 71.34 30.89 -33.39
CA LYS A 3 72.50 30.12 -33.94
C LYS A 3 73.14 29.24 -32.84
N LYS A 4 73.45 27.93 -32.95
CA LYS A 4 73.99 27.05 -34.02
C LYS A 4 74.04 25.61 -33.40
N ILE A 5 73.75 24.53 -34.14
CA ILE A 5 74.69 23.61 -34.81
C ILE A 5 75.86 23.13 -33.92
N ILE A 6 75.91 21.82 -33.61
CA ILE A 6 77.15 21.03 -33.63
C ILE A 6 76.90 19.72 -34.37
N ILE A 7 77.82 19.48 -35.31
CA ILE A 7 78.00 18.37 -36.24
C ILE A 7 78.97 17.38 -35.61
N ALA A 8 78.79 16.08 -35.83
CA ALA A 8 79.89 15.12 -35.81
C ALA A 8 79.73 14.08 -36.94
N PHE A 9 80.61 14.21 -37.94
CA PHE A 9 80.99 13.22 -38.96
C PHE A 9 81.74 12.05 -38.28
N LEU A 10 81.63 10.77 -38.66
CA LEU A 10 82.23 10.00 -39.77
C LEU A 10 81.87 8.52 -39.43
N LEU A 11 81.73 7.52 -40.30
CA LEU A 11 82.51 7.15 -41.48
C LEU A 11 81.68 6.08 -42.24
N ALA A 12 81.53 6.25 -43.55
CA ALA A 12 80.94 5.24 -44.42
C ALA A 12 81.94 4.11 -44.67
N ILE A 13 81.54 2.86 -44.43
CA ILE A 13 82.18 1.68 -45.04
C ILE A 13 81.18 1.11 -46.03
N VAL A 14 81.48 1.30 -47.31
CA VAL A 14 80.83 0.61 -48.41
C VAL A 14 81.49 -0.77 -48.52
N PHE A 15 80.74 -1.82 -48.21
CA PHE A 15 81.00 -3.16 -48.74
C PHE A 15 79.80 -3.56 -49.58
N THR A 16 80.01 -3.62 -50.88
CA THR A 16 79.12 -4.28 -51.83
C THR A 16 79.33 -5.79 -51.74
N ALA A 17 78.28 -6.57 -51.52
CA ALA A 17 77.95 -7.81 -52.26
C ALA A 17 76.84 -8.61 -51.56
N GLY A 18 75.84 -9.00 -52.33
CA GLY A 18 74.94 -10.12 -52.02
C GLY A 18 73.51 -9.72 -51.64
N CYS A 19 72.66 -9.46 -52.64
CA CYS A 19 71.22 -9.66 -52.46
C CYS A 19 70.97 -11.15 -52.19
N VAL A 20 70.43 -11.46 -51.02
CA VAL A 20 69.61 -12.66 -50.84
C VAL A 20 68.20 -12.13 -50.55
N GLU A 21 67.31 -12.36 -51.51
CA GLU A 21 65.89 -12.06 -51.41
C GLU A 21 65.30 -13.00 -50.34
N GLN A 22 65.15 -12.51 -49.10
CA GLN A 22 64.36 -13.21 -48.09
C GLN A 22 62.91 -13.09 -48.51
N LYS A 23 62.36 -14.21 -49.00
CA LYS A 23 60.93 -14.41 -49.15
C LYS A 23 60.31 -14.30 -47.75
N GLU A 24 59.67 -13.17 -47.43
CA GLU A 24 58.83 -13.08 -46.24
C GLU A 24 57.73 -14.15 -46.37
N LEU A 25 57.79 -15.14 -45.48
CA LEU A 25 56.66 -16.02 -45.24
C LEU A 25 55.52 -15.15 -44.69
N PRO A 26 54.28 -15.28 -45.19
CA PRO A 26 53.16 -14.53 -44.64
C PRO A 26 53.05 -14.87 -43.15
N ALA A 27 52.98 -13.84 -42.29
CA ALA A 27 52.71 -14.03 -40.88
C ALA A 27 51.41 -14.83 -40.75
N GLU A 28 51.51 -16.06 -40.23
CA GLU A 28 50.34 -16.83 -39.81
C GLU A 28 49.58 -15.93 -38.81
N GLN A 29 48.34 -15.54 -39.15
CA GLN A 29 47.46 -14.98 -38.15
C GLN A 29 47.32 -16.02 -37.04
N PRO A 30 47.58 -15.68 -35.76
CA PRO A 30 47.45 -16.65 -34.69
C PRO A 30 46.05 -17.26 -34.76
N GLN A 31 46.00 -18.59 -34.89
CA GLN A 31 44.77 -19.35 -34.94
C GLN A 31 43.92 -18.94 -33.72
N LYS A 32 42.77 -18.30 -33.95
CA LYS A 32 41.85 -17.91 -32.87
C LYS A 32 41.43 -19.17 -32.13
N THR A 33 42.03 -19.40 -30.97
CA THR A 33 41.60 -20.48 -30.09
C THR A 33 40.22 -20.14 -29.54
N LEU A 34 39.33 -21.14 -29.49
CA LEU A 34 37.95 -20.98 -29.07
C LEU A 34 37.80 -21.56 -27.66
N GLY A 35 37.40 -20.72 -26.72
CA GLY A 35 37.12 -21.07 -25.33
C GLY A 35 35.66 -20.82 -24.97
N GLY A 36 35.43 -20.40 -23.73
CA GLY A 36 34.08 -20.15 -23.24
C GLY A 36 33.99 -19.62 -21.82
N ALA A 37 32.77 -19.50 -21.33
CA ALA A 37 32.46 -19.25 -19.93
C ALA A 37 31.29 -20.13 -19.49
N TYR A 38 31.35 -20.64 -18.27
CA TYR A 38 30.27 -21.38 -17.64
C TYR A 38 30.11 -20.91 -16.20
N GLY A 39 29.00 -21.24 -15.58
CA GLY A 39 28.77 -20.93 -14.17
C GLY A 39 27.31 -21.04 -13.80
N THR A 40 26.97 -20.47 -12.66
CA THR A 40 25.61 -20.36 -12.16
C THR A 40 25.20 -18.90 -12.04
N VAL A 41 23.91 -18.62 -12.29
CA VAL A 41 23.30 -17.36 -11.89
C VAL A 41 22.41 -17.61 -10.67
N SER A 42 22.64 -16.85 -9.61
CA SER A 42 21.86 -16.92 -8.38
C SER A 42 21.25 -15.58 -7.99
N GLY A 43 20.15 -15.63 -7.25
CA GLY A 43 19.58 -14.51 -6.54
C GLY A 43 20.11 -14.40 -5.11
N ALA A 44 19.35 -13.70 -4.26
CA ALA A 44 19.59 -13.66 -2.83
C ALA A 44 19.69 -15.07 -2.21
N LYS A 45 20.49 -15.18 -1.14
CA LYS A 45 20.73 -16.44 -0.41
C LYS A 45 21.25 -17.59 -1.29
N ASN A 46 21.91 -17.27 -2.41
CA ASN A 46 22.44 -18.23 -3.39
C ASN A 46 21.37 -19.13 -4.04
N ILE A 47 20.10 -18.69 -4.08
CA ILE A 47 19.04 -19.42 -4.78
C ILE A 47 19.29 -19.32 -6.28
N THR A 48 19.46 -20.45 -6.97
CA THR A 48 19.74 -20.49 -8.41
C THR A 48 18.54 -20.03 -9.24
N LEU A 49 18.78 -19.26 -10.30
CA LEU A 49 17.74 -18.67 -11.14
C LEU A 49 17.70 -19.31 -12.53
N GLU A 50 16.56 -19.92 -12.87
CA GLU A 50 16.28 -20.42 -14.22
C GLU A 50 15.88 -19.27 -15.16
N ASN A 51 16.05 -19.49 -16.48
CA ASN A 51 15.61 -18.59 -17.54
C ASN A 51 16.24 -17.19 -17.45
N VAL A 52 17.50 -17.09 -16.99
CA VAL A 52 18.31 -15.87 -17.04
C VAL A 52 19.07 -15.82 -18.34
N ARG A 53 18.93 -14.73 -19.09
CA ARG A 53 19.73 -14.50 -20.28
C ARG A 53 21.12 -14.05 -19.86
N VAL A 54 22.14 -14.83 -20.20
CA VAL A 54 23.55 -14.52 -19.94
C VAL A 54 24.20 -14.06 -21.24
N LEU A 55 24.92 -12.94 -21.20
CA LEU A 55 25.63 -12.35 -22.33
C LEU A 55 27.11 -12.19 -21.99
N LEU A 56 27.98 -12.63 -22.89
CA LEU A 56 29.38 -12.20 -22.94
C LEU A 56 29.49 -11.08 -23.96
N VAL A 57 29.93 -9.90 -23.50
CA VAL A 57 30.09 -8.70 -24.32
C VAL A 57 31.57 -8.46 -24.53
N SER A 58 32.01 -8.47 -25.80
CA SER A 58 33.40 -8.14 -26.12
C SER A 58 33.66 -6.65 -25.90
N LEU A 59 34.67 -6.33 -25.08
CA LEU A 59 35.02 -4.93 -24.77
C LEU A 59 35.83 -4.25 -25.88
N ASN A 60 36.25 -5.02 -26.89
CA ASN A 60 37.08 -4.54 -28.01
C ASN A 60 36.32 -4.49 -29.36
N GLY A 61 34.99 -4.67 -29.33
CA GLY A 61 34.09 -4.31 -30.43
C GLY A 61 33.75 -5.45 -31.40
N SER A 62 32.59 -6.10 -31.17
CA SER A 62 31.61 -6.53 -32.19
C SER A 62 31.10 -7.97 -32.13
N ALA A 63 31.46 -8.77 -31.12
CA ALA A 63 30.85 -10.08 -30.90
C ALA A 63 30.25 -10.19 -29.50
N ASN A 64 28.96 -10.52 -29.44
CA ASN A 64 28.26 -10.88 -28.22
C ASN A 64 27.81 -12.33 -28.31
N TYR A 65 28.07 -13.10 -27.26
CA TYR A 65 27.64 -14.49 -27.15
C TYR A 65 26.58 -14.56 -26.06
N SER A 66 25.55 -15.38 -26.23
CA SER A 66 24.52 -15.51 -25.21
C SER A 66 23.99 -16.92 -25.06
N THR A 67 23.53 -17.22 -23.86
CA THR A 67 22.77 -18.43 -23.54
C THR A 67 21.73 -18.09 -22.48
N THR A 68 20.94 -19.09 -22.08
CA THR A 68 19.98 -18.96 -20.98
C THR A 68 20.28 -20.01 -19.93
N THR A 69 20.09 -19.67 -18.65
CA THR A 69 20.28 -20.64 -17.56
C THR A 69 19.24 -21.75 -17.55
N ASP A 70 19.65 -22.95 -17.17
CA ASP A 70 18.77 -24.10 -16.95
C ASP A 70 18.01 -24.02 -15.61
N LYS A 71 17.19 -25.04 -15.31
CA LYS A 71 16.43 -25.17 -14.05
C LYS A 71 17.25 -25.12 -12.76
N ASN A 72 18.57 -25.33 -12.84
CA ASN A 72 19.50 -25.25 -11.72
C ASN A 72 20.34 -23.96 -11.78
N GLY A 73 19.93 -22.98 -12.59
CA GLY A 73 20.62 -21.71 -12.80
C GLY A 73 21.95 -21.83 -13.54
N ARG A 74 22.28 -22.96 -14.16
CA ARG A 74 23.56 -23.18 -14.84
C ARG A 74 23.54 -22.66 -16.26
N TYR A 75 24.62 -22.04 -16.69
CA TYR A 75 24.83 -21.62 -18.07
C TYR A 75 26.17 -22.11 -18.59
N ASN A 76 26.27 -22.26 -19.91
CA ASN A 76 27.51 -22.57 -20.60
C ASN A 76 27.52 -21.91 -21.98
N ILE A 77 28.52 -21.07 -22.25
CA ILE A 77 28.76 -20.38 -23.51
C ILE A 77 30.09 -20.89 -24.05
N THR A 78 30.06 -21.54 -25.21
CA THR A 78 31.23 -22.11 -25.88
C THR A 78 31.51 -21.38 -27.19
N ASN A 79 32.62 -21.74 -27.84
CA ASN A 79 33.03 -21.18 -29.13
C ASN A 79 33.30 -19.67 -29.08
N VAL A 80 33.85 -19.19 -27.96
CA VAL A 80 34.18 -17.78 -27.76
C VAL A 80 35.67 -17.57 -28.05
N PRO A 81 36.04 -16.74 -29.04
CA PRO A 81 37.44 -16.44 -29.33
C PRO A 81 38.15 -15.80 -28.14
N ASP A 82 39.46 -16.03 -28.05
CA ASP A 82 40.33 -15.33 -27.11
C ASP A 82 40.10 -13.80 -27.14
N GLY A 83 39.99 -13.19 -25.96
CA GLY A 83 39.66 -11.78 -25.80
C GLY A 83 39.24 -11.40 -24.38
N VAL A 84 39.05 -10.10 -24.16
CA VAL A 84 38.51 -9.55 -22.91
C VAL A 84 37.00 -9.37 -23.06
N TYR A 85 36.24 -9.98 -22.15
CA TYR A 85 34.79 -9.97 -22.16
C TYR A 85 34.26 -9.47 -20.82
N GLY A 86 33.15 -8.75 -20.85
CA GLY A 86 32.29 -8.54 -19.68
C GLY A 86 31.14 -9.54 -19.69
N ILE A 87 30.74 -10.04 -18.51
CA ILE A 87 29.51 -10.82 -18.35
C ILE A 87 28.35 -9.93 -17.90
N ALA A 88 27.28 -9.89 -18.69
CA ALA A 88 26.02 -9.25 -18.33
C ALA A 88 24.93 -10.30 -18.23
N VAL A 89 24.01 -10.14 -17.29
CA VAL A 89 22.83 -11.00 -17.17
C VAL A 89 21.57 -10.16 -17.17
N GLN A 90 20.50 -10.71 -17.74
CA GLN A 90 19.21 -10.05 -17.87
C GLN A 90 18.09 -11.02 -17.49
N LYS A 91 17.27 -10.60 -16.52
CA LYS A 91 16.05 -11.28 -16.10
C LYS A 91 15.00 -10.21 -15.76
N THR A 92 13.78 -10.35 -16.27
CA THR A 92 12.66 -9.46 -15.89
C THR A 92 12.45 -9.50 -14.38
N GLY A 93 12.28 -8.33 -13.75
CA GLY A 93 12.13 -8.18 -12.29
C GLY A 93 13.45 -8.13 -11.50
N TYR A 94 14.59 -8.14 -12.17
CA TYR A 94 15.91 -8.09 -11.55
C TYR A 94 16.73 -6.91 -12.07
N ARG A 95 17.57 -6.35 -11.20
CA ARG A 95 18.50 -5.29 -11.59
C ARG A 95 19.56 -5.86 -12.51
N ASN A 96 19.83 -5.14 -13.60
CA ASN A 96 20.97 -5.46 -14.46
C ASN A 96 22.27 -5.34 -13.67
N ASN A 97 23.18 -6.29 -13.87
CA ASN A 97 24.50 -6.22 -13.26
C ASN A 97 25.46 -5.39 -14.12
N THR A 98 26.38 -4.68 -13.48
CA THR A 98 27.51 -4.06 -14.19
C THR A 98 28.46 -5.17 -14.64
N PRO A 99 28.86 -5.25 -15.92
CA PRO A 99 29.75 -6.31 -16.38
C PRO A 99 31.14 -6.19 -15.75
N PHE A 100 31.59 -7.25 -15.09
CA PHE A 100 32.98 -7.35 -14.65
C PHE A 100 33.83 -7.96 -15.77
N PRO A 101 34.96 -7.34 -16.15
CA PRO A 101 35.80 -7.83 -17.22
C PRO A 101 36.56 -9.09 -16.78
N PHE A 102 36.62 -10.10 -17.65
CA PHE A 102 37.48 -11.27 -17.50
C PHE A 102 38.10 -11.68 -18.84
N LEU A 103 39.21 -12.43 -18.77
CA LEU A 103 40.00 -12.83 -19.94
C LEU A 103 39.69 -14.28 -20.33
N ILE A 104 39.27 -14.48 -21.58
CA ILE A 104 39.24 -15.79 -22.22
C ILE A 104 40.51 -15.92 -23.05
N PHE A 105 41.34 -16.92 -22.78
CA PHE A 105 42.61 -17.12 -23.49
C PHE A 105 42.95 -18.61 -23.66
N ASN A 106 43.76 -18.92 -24.68
CA ASN A 106 44.24 -20.27 -25.02
C ASN A 106 43.11 -21.29 -25.20
N GLY A 107 41.93 -20.87 -25.68
CA GLY A 107 40.78 -21.75 -25.88
C GLY A 107 40.23 -22.38 -24.59
N ARG A 108 40.54 -21.80 -23.43
CA ARG A 108 40.05 -22.29 -22.14
C ARG A 108 38.64 -21.79 -21.85
N THR A 109 37.91 -22.55 -21.03
CA THR A 109 36.60 -22.17 -20.52
C THR A 109 36.72 -21.78 -19.05
N TYR A 110 36.16 -20.64 -18.66
CA TYR A 110 36.32 -20.08 -17.31
C TYR A 110 35.01 -20.16 -16.51
N ASN A 111 35.11 -20.51 -15.22
CA ASN A 111 33.96 -20.41 -14.32
C ASN A 111 33.71 -18.94 -13.96
N GLN A 112 32.46 -18.49 -14.08
CA GLN A 112 31.99 -17.14 -13.76
C GLN A 112 30.59 -17.23 -13.16
N ASP A 113 30.51 -17.37 -11.84
CA ASP A 113 29.24 -17.30 -11.13
C ASP A 113 28.77 -15.84 -11.01
N VAL A 114 27.46 -15.60 -11.16
CA VAL A 114 26.87 -14.25 -11.14
C VAL A 114 25.72 -14.21 -10.16
N ALA A 115 25.73 -13.22 -9.26
CA ALA A 115 24.60 -12.92 -8.39
C ALA A 115 23.84 -11.69 -8.89
N ILE A 116 22.50 -11.75 -8.89
CA ILE A 116 21.61 -10.61 -9.20
C ILE A 116 20.52 -10.44 -8.16
N ASN A 117 20.18 -9.18 -7.86
CA ASN A 117 19.13 -8.85 -6.90
C ASN A 117 17.84 -8.52 -7.64
N ARG A 118 16.71 -8.83 -7.00
CA ARG A 118 15.42 -8.33 -7.47
C ARG A 118 15.41 -6.81 -7.41
N ASP A 119 14.69 -6.22 -8.34
CA ASP A 119 14.52 -4.77 -8.37
C ASP A 119 13.29 -4.36 -7.55
N CYS A 120 13.43 -4.38 -6.23
CA CYS A 120 12.36 -4.04 -5.30
C CYS A 120 12.78 -2.94 -4.31
N ASN A 121 11.78 -2.20 -3.84
CA ASN A 121 11.84 -1.40 -2.63
C ASN A 121 11.28 -2.23 -1.46
N TYR A 122 11.80 -2.02 -0.26
CA TYR A 122 11.42 -2.79 0.93
C TYR A 122 10.96 -1.84 2.02
N TYR A 123 9.70 -1.97 2.41
CA TYR A 123 9.07 -1.11 3.41
C TYR A 123 8.82 -1.91 4.69
N PRO A 124 9.36 -1.49 5.85
CA PRO A 124 9.15 -2.21 7.11
C PRO A 124 7.68 -2.12 7.53
N VAL A 125 7.11 -3.25 7.93
CA VAL A 125 5.71 -3.33 8.36
C VAL A 125 5.54 -4.25 9.56
N ASN A 126 4.51 -3.99 10.35
CA ASN A 126 4.04 -4.94 11.36
C ASN A 126 3.05 -5.91 10.71
N THR A 127 3.12 -7.20 11.04
CA THR A 127 2.28 -8.21 10.36
C THR A 127 1.23 -8.87 11.21
N THR A 128 1.27 -8.70 12.53
CA THR A 128 0.34 -9.31 13.47
C THR A 128 0.10 -8.36 14.62
N THR A 129 -1.13 -8.29 15.11
CA THR A 129 -1.48 -7.53 16.32
C THR A 129 -2.52 -8.31 17.12
N ASP A 130 -2.14 -8.71 18.33
CA ASP A 130 -3.08 -9.17 19.34
C ASP A 130 -3.72 -7.94 19.98
N TYR A 131 -5.04 -7.89 20.00
CA TYR A 131 -5.77 -6.77 20.57
C TYR A 131 -6.80 -7.24 21.61
N SER A 132 -6.92 -6.45 22.67
CA SER A 132 -8.07 -6.46 23.58
C SER A 132 -8.70 -5.08 23.54
N LEU A 133 -9.83 -4.92 22.86
CA LEU A 133 -10.56 -3.67 22.68
C LEU A 133 -11.84 -3.66 23.54
N ARG A 134 -11.95 -2.67 24.42
CA ARG A 134 -13.19 -2.34 25.14
C ARG A 134 -13.69 -0.98 24.66
N TYR A 135 -14.97 -0.84 24.31
CA TYR A 135 -15.53 0.47 23.97
C TYR A 135 -17.01 0.58 24.34
N GLY A 136 -17.50 1.80 24.49
CA GLY A 136 -18.89 2.07 24.82
C GLY A 136 -19.06 3.43 25.48
N TYR A 137 -20.03 3.55 26.38
CA TYR A 137 -20.34 4.83 27.01
C TYR A 137 -20.60 4.66 28.49
N ASN A 138 -20.26 5.69 29.25
CA ASN A 138 -20.65 5.85 30.64
C ASN A 138 -21.29 7.23 30.85
N GLY A 139 -22.17 7.34 31.83
CA GLY A 139 -22.78 8.63 32.08
C GLY A 139 -23.94 8.63 33.06
N THR A 140 -24.60 9.78 33.11
CA THR A 140 -25.59 10.14 34.09
C THR A 140 -26.83 10.69 33.40
N LEU A 141 -27.98 10.06 33.68
CA LEU A 141 -29.29 10.48 33.21
C LEU A 141 -30.12 11.07 34.36
N TYR A 142 -30.56 12.31 34.16
CA TYR A 142 -31.57 12.97 35.00
C TYR A 142 -32.93 12.76 34.33
N ARG A 143 -33.96 12.35 35.10
CA ARG A 143 -35.38 12.21 34.68
C ARG A 143 -35.62 12.32 33.16
N GLY A 144 -35.67 11.18 32.48
CA GLY A 144 -35.72 11.16 31.02
C GLY A 144 -35.60 9.77 30.42
N GLU A 145 -35.44 9.73 29.10
CA GLU A 145 -35.23 8.50 28.34
C GLU A 145 -34.19 8.71 27.23
N VAL A 146 -33.21 7.82 27.19
CA VAL A 146 -32.15 7.82 26.17
C VAL A 146 -31.98 6.42 25.62
N THR A 147 -32.06 6.29 24.31
CA THR A 147 -31.79 5.04 23.59
C THR A 147 -30.47 5.17 22.86
N PHE A 148 -29.60 4.20 23.07
CA PHE A 148 -28.30 4.11 22.43
C PHE A 148 -28.30 2.98 21.42
N THR A 149 -27.50 3.14 20.37
CA THR A 149 -27.23 2.12 19.37
C THR A 149 -25.75 2.10 19.07
N GLU A 150 -25.11 0.94 19.23
CA GLU A 150 -23.68 0.78 19.01
C GLU A 150 -23.42 -0.45 18.13
N ALA A 151 -22.70 -0.26 17.02
CA ALA A 151 -22.26 -1.37 16.17
C ALA A 151 -21.27 -2.25 16.92
N TYR A 152 -21.39 -3.57 16.78
CA TYR A 152 -20.49 -4.50 17.45
C TYR A 152 -20.33 -5.79 16.63
N PRO A 153 -19.10 -6.29 16.46
CA PRO A 153 -18.84 -7.44 15.60
C PRO A 153 -19.20 -8.77 16.25
N ASN A 154 -19.24 -9.82 15.43
CA ASN A 154 -19.45 -11.19 15.88
C ASN A 154 -18.36 -11.61 16.88
N GLY A 155 -18.75 -12.30 17.94
CA GLY A 155 -17.82 -12.79 18.97
C GLY A 155 -17.54 -11.81 20.10
N ALA A 156 -17.94 -10.54 19.96
CA ALA A 156 -17.81 -9.55 21.03
C ALA A 156 -18.77 -9.84 22.21
N ALA A 157 -18.28 -9.64 23.43
CA ALA A 157 -19.07 -9.64 24.65
C ALA A 157 -19.54 -8.22 24.98
N TYR A 158 -20.56 -8.07 25.82
CA TYR A 158 -20.97 -6.75 26.30
C TYR A 158 -21.44 -6.80 27.76
N ALA A 159 -21.28 -5.68 28.45
CA ALA A 159 -21.77 -5.45 29.81
C ALA A 159 -22.61 -4.17 29.82
N ILE A 160 -23.76 -4.18 30.50
CA ILE A 160 -24.67 -3.02 30.62
C ILE A 160 -25.13 -2.92 32.08
N SER A 161 -25.21 -1.70 32.60
CA SER A 161 -25.64 -1.40 33.98
C SER A 161 -26.41 -0.08 34.03
N PRO A 162 -27.37 0.14 34.97
CA PRO A 162 -27.78 -0.72 36.10
C PRO A 162 -28.61 -1.94 35.62
N ASP A 163 -29.25 -2.76 36.45
CA ASP A 163 -30.06 -3.89 35.93
C ASP A 163 -31.51 -3.48 35.54
N ALA A 164 -32.26 -4.41 34.93
CA ALA A 164 -33.67 -4.21 34.54
C ALA A 164 -34.61 -3.77 35.69
N LYS A 165 -34.23 -4.04 36.95
CA LYS A 165 -35.02 -3.66 38.13
C LYS A 165 -34.77 -2.21 38.58
N SER A 166 -33.76 -1.57 38.01
CA SER A 166 -33.23 -0.27 38.42
C SER A 166 -33.38 0.82 37.34
N GLY A 167 -34.25 0.62 36.34
CA GLY A 167 -34.54 1.60 35.27
C GLY A 167 -33.98 1.24 33.88
N LEU A 168 -33.41 0.05 33.70
CA LEU A 168 -33.13 -0.48 32.36
C LEU A 168 -34.39 -1.05 31.71
N SER A 169 -34.53 -0.80 30.40
CA SER A 169 -35.44 -1.57 29.56
C SER A 169 -34.87 -1.73 28.15
N GLY A 170 -35.26 -2.79 27.43
CA GLY A 170 -35.11 -2.85 25.98
C GLY A 170 -33.72 -3.17 25.42
N ILE A 171 -32.89 -3.96 26.12
CA ILE A 171 -31.66 -4.49 25.51
C ILE A 171 -32.05 -5.46 24.39
N SER A 172 -31.59 -5.18 23.19
CA SER A 172 -31.81 -6.05 22.02
C SER A 172 -30.67 -5.91 21.03
N THR A 173 -30.34 -7.00 20.37
CA THR A 173 -29.54 -6.98 19.15
C THR A 173 -30.48 -6.75 17.98
N ILE A 174 -30.19 -5.74 17.18
CA ILE A 174 -30.86 -5.49 15.90
C ILE A 174 -29.83 -5.53 14.78
N TYR A 175 -30.31 -5.62 13.55
CA TYR A 175 -29.48 -5.43 12.36
C TYR A 175 -29.85 -4.12 11.70
N LYS A 176 -28.85 -3.30 11.41
CA LYS A 176 -29.01 -2.02 10.71
C LYS A 176 -27.92 -1.91 9.66
N SER A 177 -28.32 -1.70 8.41
CA SER A 177 -27.40 -1.63 7.27
C SER A 177 -26.39 -2.79 7.21
N GLY A 178 -26.87 -4.03 7.35
CA GLY A 178 -26.01 -5.23 7.37
C GLY A 178 -25.17 -5.45 8.65
N ASN A 179 -25.15 -4.49 9.57
CA ASN A 179 -24.33 -4.55 10.79
C ASN A 179 -25.13 -4.99 12.01
N ARG A 180 -24.48 -5.75 12.89
CA ARG A 180 -25.01 -6.05 14.23
C ARG A 180 -24.92 -4.80 15.08
N VAL A 181 -26.05 -4.38 15.61
CA VAL A 181 -26.16 -3.18 16.45
C VAL A 181 -26.80 -3.56 17.76
N LEU A 182 -26.11 -3.24 18.85
CA LEU A 182 -26.63 -3.34 20.19
C LEU A 182 -27.49 -2.11 20.46
N LYS A 183 -28.78 -2.33 20.71
CA LYS A 183 -29.72 -1.28 21.10
C LYS A 183 -30.09 -1.44 22.57
N TRP A 184 -30.04 -0.35 23.33
CA TRP A 184 -30.45 -0.36 24.73
C TRP A 184 -30.99 1.00 25.18
N THR A 185 -31.80 1.02 26.24
CA THR A 185 -32.49 2.23 26.70
C THR A 185 -32.36 2.42 28.22
N LEU A 186 -31.86 3.58 28.64
CA LEU A 186 -32.01 4.09 30.00
C LEU A 186 -33.35 4.81 30.11
N ASN A 187 -34.24 4.34 30.98
CA ASN A 187 -35.56 4.95 31.17
C ASN A 187 -35.78 5.32 32.64
N ASN A 188 -35.64 6.61 32.93
CA ASN A 188 -36.02 7.24 34.19
C ASN A 188 -37.15 8.27 33.98
N SER A 189 -37.99 8.07 32.97
CA SER A 189 -39.05 9.02 32.59
C SER A 189 -40.11 9.22 33.68
N LYS A 190 -40.34 8.19 34.52
CA LYS A 190 -41.26 8.24 35.66
C LYS A 190 -40.66 8.90 36.91
N GLY A 191 -39.38 9.26 36.89
CA GLY A 191 -38.68 9.87 38.02
C GLY A 191 -38.59 8.98 39.26
N SER A 192 -38.54 7.66 39.07
CA SER A 192 -38.38 6.70 40.17
C SER A 192 -37.09 6.93 40.96
N TYR A 193 -36.07 7.50 40.30
CA TYR A 193 -34.81 7.89 40.91
C TYR A 193 -34.48 9.35 40.58
N PRO A 194 -33.82 10.11 41.48
CA PRO A 194 -33.35 11.46 41.15
C PRO A 194 -32.35 11.47 39.98
N VAL A 195 -31.50 10.45 39.92
CA VAL A 195 -30.40 10.28 38.96
C VAL A 195 -30.22 8.78 38.67
N VAL A 196 -29.88 8.43 37.44
CA VAL A 196 -29.44 7.07 37.07
C VAL A 196 -28.04 7.16 36.44
N HIS A 197 -27.08 6.44 37.04
CA HIS A 197 -25.77 6.22 36.41
C HIS A 197 -25.86 4.98 35.54
N GLY A 198 -25.50 5.12 34.27
CA GLY A 198 -25.50 4.03 33.31
C GLY A 198 -24.13 3.85 32.68
N TYR A 199 -23.76 2.62 32.41
CA TYR A 199 -22.62 2.30 31.56
C TYR A 199 -22.94 1.12 30.67
N PHE A 200 -22.35 1.12 29.49
CA PHE A 200 -22.26 -0.08 28.67
C PHE A 200 -20.90 -0.16 28.01
N TYR A 201 -20.40 -1.37 27.91
CA TYR A 201 -19.15 -1.68 27.23
C TYR A 201 -19.34 -2.90 26.34
N ILE A 202 -18.64 -2.88 25.22
CA ILE A 202 -18.41 -4.00 24.32
C ILE A 202 -16.96 -4.39 24.50
N ASP A 203 -16.71 -5.67 24.73
CA ASP A 203 -15.39 -6.27 24.87
C ASP A 203 -15.12 -7.15 23.64
N MET A 204 -13.95 -6.96 23.03
CA MET A 204 -13.50 -7.69 21.86
C MET A 204 -12.04 -8.07 22.02
N ASN A 205 -11.74 -9.36 21.88
CA ASN A 205 -10.36 -9.82 21.87
C ASN A 205 -10.13 -10.60 20.57
N GLY A 206 -8.94 -10.47 20.00
CA GLY A 206 -8.59 -11.20 18.78
C GLY A 206 -7.15 -10.97 18.37
N THR A 207 -6.77 -11.65 17.30
CA THR A 207 -5.52 -11.44 16.59
C THR A 207 -5.88 -10.99 15.18
N GLN A 208 -5.27 -9.90 14.73
CA GLN A 208 -5.39 -9.43 13.36
C GLN A 208 -4.07 -9.63 12.64
N ASP A 209 -4.15 -10.26 11.47
CA ASP A 209 -3.00 -10.46 10.59
C ASP A 209 -3.02 -9.43 9.46
N MET A 210 -1.84 -9.00 9.04
CA MET A 210 -1.71 -8.18 7.86
C MET A 210 -2.05 -9.01 6.62
N HIS A 211 -2.87 -8.44 5.74
CA HIS A 211 -3.22 -9.08 4.47
C HIS A 211 -2.89 -8.15 3.30
N LEU A 212 -2.05 -8.62 2.39
CA LEU A 212 -1.83 -7.96 1.11
C LEU A 212 -2.90 -8.41 0.12
N LEU A 213 -3.52 -7.46 -0.57
CA LEU A 213 -4.44 -7.75 -1.66
C LEU A 213 -3.79 -8.68 -2.70
N ASP A 214 -4.44 -9.82 -2.92
CA ASP A 214 -4.17 -10.70 -4.06
C ASP A 214 -4.98 -10.18 -5.25
N ALA A 215 -4.34 -9.35 -6.08
CA ALA A 215 -4.95 -8.70 -7.23
C ALA A 215 -5.52 -9.74 -8.21
N LYS A 216 -6.78 -9.55 -8.62
CA LYS A 216 -7.46 -10.49 -9.52
C LYS A 216 -7.50 -10.04 -10.98
N GLU A 217 -7.02 -8.83 -11.26
CA GLU A 217 -7.12 -8.17 -12.56
C GLU A 217 -8.58 -8.12 -13.05
N MET A 218 -9.48 -7.63 -12.18
CA MET A 218 -10.92 -7.59 -12.46
C MET A 218 -11.28 -6.36 -13.31
N THR A 219 -12.09 -6.56 -14.36
CA THR A 219 -12.61 -5.40 -15.11
C THR A 219 -13.56 -4.58 -14.25
N ILE A 220 -13.63 -3.27 -14.51
CA ILE A 220 -14.56 -2.37 -13.81
C ILE A 220 -16.01 -2.85 -13.98
N SER A 221 -16.37 -3.37 -15.17
CA SER A 221 -17.71 -3.86 -15.45
C SER A 221 -18.08 -5.12 -14.66
N ASP A 222 -17.11 -6.04 -14.46
CA ASP A 222 -17.31 -7.24 -13.67
C ASP A 222 -17.41 -6.91 -12.18
N ALA A 223 -16.57 -5.98 -11.70
CA ALA A 223 -16.64 -5.49 -10.33
C ALA A 223 -18.01 -4.86 -10.05
N ALA A 224 -18.46 -3.94 -10.91
CA ALA A 224 -19.76 -3.29 -10.84
C ALA A 224 -20.93 -4.30 -10.83
N SER A 225 -20.84 -5.35 -11.65
CA SER A 225 -21.87 -6.39 -11.71
C SER A 225 -21.89 -7.27 -10.46
N SER A 226 -20.75 -7.43 -9.79
CA SER A 226 -20.62 -8.24 -8.58
C SER A 226 -21.10 -7.52 -7.32
N GLN A 227 -20.95 -6.19 -7.27
CA GLN A 227 -21.28 -5.35 -6.12
C GLN A 227 -22.09 -4.09 -6.52
N PRO A 228 -23.28 -4.25 -7.14
CA PRO A 228 -24.02 -3.13 -7.75
C PRO A 228 -24.56 -2.12 -6.73
N ASP A 229 -24.83 -2.55 -5.49
CA ASP A 229 -25.35 -1.69 -4.42
C ASP A 229 -24.35 -0.62 -3.99
N TYR A 230 -23.05 -0.86 -4.25
CA TYR A 230 -21.94 0.00 -3.84
C TYR A 230 -21.50 0.98 -4.93
N LEU A 231 -22.42 1.39 -5.80
CA LEU A 231 -22.21 2.39 -6.87
C LEU A 231 -23.06 3.65 -6.69
N GLY A 232 -24.00 3.62 -5.73
CA GLY A 232 -24.99 4.66 -5.51
C GLY A 232 -24.49 5.89 -4.75
N ILE A 233 -25.42 6.84 -4.61
CA ILE A 233 -25.30 8.05 -3.78
C ILE A 233 -25.77 7.77 -2.35
N GLU A 234 -25.11 8.36 -1.35
CA GLU A 234 -25.51 8.25 0.05
C GLU A 234 -25.68 9.64 0.68
N ILE A 235 -26.81 9.83 1.36
CA ILE A 235 -27.32 11.15 1.75
C ILE A 235 -27.72 11.18 3.22
N ILE A 236 -27.29 12.23 3.93
CA ILE A 236 -27.78 12.55 5.29
C ILE A 236 -28.80 13.70 5.24
N ASN A 237 -29.75 13.67 6.18
CA ASN A 237 -30.85 14.66 6.27
C ASN A 237 -30.90 15.39 7.63
N ASP A 238 -29.79 15.41 8.38
CA ASP A 238 -29.74 15.89 9.78
C ASP A 238 -29.92 17.41 9.93
N THR A 239 -29.16 18.19 9.16
CA THR A 239 -29.16 19.67 9.14
C THR A 239 -29.50 20.21 7.75
N GLY A 240 -30.08 19.36 6.90
CA GLY A 240 -30.32 19.59 5.49
C GLY A 240 -29.90 18.36 4.67
N ARG A 241 -30.43 18.23 3.46
CA ARG A 241 -30.10 17.13 2.55
C ARG A 241 -28.67 17.32 2.02
N ARG A 242 -27.70 16.54 2.52
CA ARG A 242 -26.30 16.57 2.10
C ARG A 242 -25.90 15.20 1.55
N ALA A 243 -25.37 15.18 0.32
CA ALA A 243 -24.84 13.96 -0.28
C ALA A 243 -23.39 13.77 0.17
N MET A 244 -23.17 12.87 1.12
CA MET A 244 -21.85 12.66 1.72
C MET A 244 -20.96 11.87 0.77
N ILE A 245 -21.52 10.85 0.12
CA ILE A 245 -20.93 10.13 -1.01
C ILE A 245 -21.77 10.46 -2.25
N ASP A 246 -21.17 11.08 -3.27
CA ASP A 246 -21.88 11.54 -4.47
C ASP A 246 -21.11 11.27 -5.76
N PRO A 247 -21.22 10.05 -6.33
CA PRO A 247 -20.60 9.73 -7.62
C PRO A 247 -21.27 10.44 -8.81
N SER A 248 -22.44 11.05 -8.61
CA SER A 248 -23.20 11.75 -9.65
C SER A 248 -22.83 13.23 -9.78
N ASN A 249 -22.12 13.78 -8.79
CA ASN A 249 -21.63 15.14 -8.82
C ASN A 249 -20.74 15.37 -10.04
N SER A 250 -20.98 16.46 -10.79
CA SER A 250 -20.30 16.72 -12.05
C SER A 250 -18.80 16.94 -11.90
N GLU A 251 -18.33 17.56 -10.81
CA GLU A 251 -16.90 17.81 -10.59
C GLU A 251 -16.17 16.52 -10.20
N ILE A 252 -16.74 15.75 -9.27
CA ILE A 252 -16.20 14.44 -8.87
C ILE A 252 -16.15 13.52 -10.09
N LYS A 253 -17.24 13.44 -10.86
CA LYS A 253 -17.31 12.60 -12.06
C LYS A 253 -16.34 13.03 -13.15
N ALA A 254 -16.12 14.33 -13.34
CA ALA A 254 -15.16 14.83 -14.32
C ALA A 254 -13.73 14.43 -13.96
N ILE A 255 -13.33 14.59 -12.70
CA ILE A 255 -11.97 14.25 -12.24
C ILE A 255 -11.77 12.73 -12.25
N ALA A 256 -12.70 11.95 -11.70
CA ALA A 256 -12.62 10.49 -11.72
C ALA A 256 -12.56 9.94 -13.17
N GLY A 257 -13.37 10.51 -14.08
CA GLY A 257 -13.35 10.17 -15.49
C GLY A 257 -12.03 10.53 -16.18
N GLN A 258 -11.44 11.68 -15.85
CA GLN A 258 -10.12 12.07 -16.35
C GLN A 258 -9.05 11.07 -15.91
N ILE A 259 -8.96 10.77 -14.61
CA ILE A 259 -8.00 9.81 -14.05
C ILE A 259 -8.16 8.45 -14.73
N LYS A 260 -9.40 7.93 -14.82
CA LYS A 260 -9.69 6.67 -15.51
C LYS A 260 -9.16 6.68 -16.95
N ASN A 261 -9.44 7.72 -17.73
CA ASN A 261 -8.99 7.81 -19.12
C ASN A 261 -7.45 7.87 -19.25
N GLU A 262 -6.77 8.53 -18.32
CA GLU A 262 -5.31 8.64 -18.32
C GLU A 262 -4.61 7.30 -18.07
N THR A 263 -5.22 6.40 -17.26
CA THR A 263 -4.68 5.05 -17.04
C THR A 263 -4.68 4.19 -18.30
N LYS A 264 -5.58 4.46 -19.26
CA LYS A 264 -5.82 3.62 -20.46
C LYS A 264 -6.10 2.16 -20.11
N SER A 265 -6.66 1.91 -18.93
CA SER A 265 -6.98 0.58 -18.40
C SER A 265 -8.46 0.50 -18.05
N ASP A 266 -9.02 -0.71 -18.15
CA ASP A 266 -10.35 -1.05 -17.62
C ASP A 266 -10.25 -1.96 -16.38
N ASP A 267 -9.04 -2.14 -15.85
CA ASP A 267 -8.78 -2.86 -14.62
C ASP A 267 -9.14 -2.02 -13.39
N ALA A 268 -9.98 -2.56 -12.52
CA ALA A 268 -10.52 -1.87 -11.35
C ALA A 268 -9.41 -1.47 -10.38
N LEU A 269 -8.44 -2.37 -10.13
CA LEU A 269 -7.30 -2.11 -9.26
C LEU A 269 -6.44 -0.95 -9.79
N THR A 270 -6.11 -0.96 -11.08
CA THR A 270 -5.31 0.09 -11.73
C THR A 270 -5.96 1.46 -11.58
N VAL A 271 -7.27 1.56 -11.83
CA VAL A 271 -7.99 2.84 -11.76
C VAL A 271 -8.21 3.27 -10.30
N ALA A 272 -8.53 2.36 -9.39
CA ALA A 272 -8.63 2.66 -7.95
C ALA A 272 -7.30 3.17 -7.38
N LYS A 273 -6.17 2.53 -7.75
CA LYS A 273 -4.83 2.96 -7.37
C LYS A 273 -4.50 4.35 -7.92
N ALA A 274 -4.87 4.64 -9.16
CA ALA A 274 -4.66 5.96 -9.75
C ALA A 274 -5.48 7.05 -9.03
N ILE A 275 -6.71 6.76 -8.62
CA ILE A 275 -7.55 7.65 -7.81
C ILE A 275 -6.90 7.89 -6.44
N PHE A 276 -6.41 6.84 -5.79
CA PHE A 276 -5.69 6.94 -4.53
C PHE A 276 -4.45 7.84 -4.65
N VAL A 277 -3.61 7.61 -5.65
CA VAL A 277 -2.42 8.44 -5.91
C VAL A 277 -2.81 9.90 -6.18
N TRP A 278 -3.89 10.13 -6.91
CA TRP A 278 -4.40 11.48 -7.12
C TRP A 278 -4.81 12.13 -5.80
N MET A 279 -5.58 11.42 -4.95
CA MET A 279 -6.01 11.90 -3.64
C MET A 279 -4.81 12.31 -2.78
N LYS A 280 -3.81 11.44 -2.66
CA LYS A 280 -2.59 11.71 -1.88
C LYS A 280 -1.80 12.94 -2.37
N ASN A 281 -1.85 13.24 -3.67
CA ASN A 281 -1.19 14.43 -4.24
C ASN A 281 -2.05 15.70 -4.17
N ASN A 282 -3.34 15.59 -3.90
CA ASN A 282 -4.30 16.70 -4.05
C ASN A 282 -5.12 16.98 -2.80
N THR A 283 -4.92 16.23 -1.72
CA THR A 283 -5.64 16.40 -0.45
C THR A 283 -4.69 16.29 0.73
N VAL A 284 -5.06 16.90 1.85
CA VAL A 284 -4.27 16.89 3.09
C VAL A 284 -5.17 16.48 4.25
N TYR A 285 -4.63 15.66 5.16
CA TYR A 285 -5.32 15.32 6.40
C TYR A 285 -5.45 16.55 7.30
N HIS A 286 -6.67 16.86 7.75
CA HIS A 286 -6.94 18.02 8.58
C HIS A 286 -8.16 17.78 9.48
N ILE A 287 -7.99 17.98 10.78
CA ILE A 287 -9.07 17.92 11.76
C ILE A 287 -9.57 19.33 12.06
N ASN A 288 -10.84 19.62 11.75
CA ASN A 288 -11.44 20.90 12.08
C ASN A 288 -11.86 20.97 13.56
N LYS A 289 -10.93 21.36 14.44
CA LYS A 289 -11.19 21.47 15.89
C LYS A 289 -12.21 22.55 16.26
N GLU A 290 -12.34 23.61 15.47
CA GLU A 290 -13.27 24.72 15.75
C GLU A 290 -14.74 24.34 15.50
N ASN A 291 -14.98 23.34 14.63
CA ASN A 291 -16.31 22.84 14.34
C ASN A 291 -16.36 21.31 14.26
N ALA A 292 -15.87 20.63 15.30
CA ALA A 292 -15.80 19.17 15.39
C ALA A 292 -17.15 18.43 15.24
N SER A 293 -18.28 19.16 15.23
CA SER A 293 -19.62 18.59 15.02
C SER A 293 -20.01 18.45 13.55
N TYR A 294 -19.30 19.15 12.66
CA TYR A 294 -19.60 19.22 11.25
C TYR A 294 -18.61 18.36 10.45
N THR A 295 -19.16 17.42 9.70
CA THR A 295 -18.43 16.57 8.74
C THR A 295 -18.72 17.10 7.33
N GLN A 296 -17.66 17.33 6.54
CA GLN A 296 -17.70 17.72 5.14
C GLN A 296 -18.22 16.58 4.25
N SER A 297 -19.00 16.93 3.22
CA SER A 297 -19.33 16.03 2.12
C SER A 297 -18.17 15.85 1.15
N ALA A 298 -18.20 14.81 0.32
CA ALA A 298 -17.18 14.55 -0.69
C ALA A 298 -16.88 15.77 -1.59
N ILE A 299 -17.91 16.53 -2.01
CA ILE A 299 -17.70 17.72 -2.85
C ILE A 299 -17.07 18.88 -2.08
N GLU A 300 -17.33 19.00 -0.78
CA GLU A 300 -16.70 20.01 0.06
C GLU A 300 -15.20 19.70 0.24
N VAL A 301 -14.85 18.45 0.53
CA VAL A 301 -13.46 17.96 0.59
C VAL A 301 -12.74 18.16 -0.75
N LEU A 302 -13.40 17.86 -1.86
CA LEU A 302 -12.82 18.04 -3.20
C LEU A 302 -12.46 19.50 -3.47
N ARG A 303 -13.25 20.45 -2.97
CA ARG A 303 -13.04 21.89 -3.17
C ARG A 303 -12.07 22.48 -2.17
N SER A 304 -12.13 22.06 -0.91
CA SER A 304 -11.27 22.54 0.17
C SER A 304 -9.87 21.92 0.12
N ARG A 305 -9.72 20.73 -0.48
CA ARG A 305 -8.49 19.93 -0.53
C ARG A 305 -8.03 19.43 0.84
N GLN A 306 -8.93 19.37 1.81
CA GLN A 306 -8.61 18.94 3.17
C GLN A 306 -9.79 18.23 3.83
N GLY A 307 -9.49 17.26 4.69
CA GLY A 307 -10.48 16.60 5.55
C GLY A 307 -9.82 15.58 6.48
N ASP A 308 -10.59 15.08 7.44
CA ASP A 308 -10.18 13.99 8.33
C ASP A 308 -10.53 12.60 7.73
N CYS A 309 -10.50 11.55 8.56
CA CYS A 309 -10.50 10.16 8.09
C CYS A 309 -11.80 9.76 7.37
N ASP A 310 -12.96 10.19 7.85
CA ASP A 310 -14.24 9.90 7.20
C ASP A 310 -14.45 10.78 5.96
N GLU A 311 -14.15 12.07 6.05
CA GLU A 311 -14.23 13.04 4.95
C GLU A 311 -13.40 12.63 3.72
N LEU A 312 -12.13 12.25 3.92
CA LEU A 312 -11.26 11.77 2.83
C LEU A 312 -11.75 10.43 2.25
N SER A 313 -12.22 9.53 3.12
CA SER A 313 -12.80 8.25 2.69
C SER A 313 -14.05 8.46 1.83
N PHE A 314 -14.93 9.39 2.19
CA PHE A 314 -16.13 9.70 1.40
C PHE A 314 -15.80 10.25 0.02
N LEU A 315 -14.78 11.10 -0.11
CA LEU A 315 -14.32 11.56 -1.41
C LEU A 315 -13.73 10.42 -2.24
N TYR A 316 -12.86 9.60 -1.66
CA TYR A 316 -12.28 8.44 -2.35
C TYR A 316 -13.38 7.48 -2.87
N VAL A 317 -14.33 7.12 -2.01
CA VAL A 317 -15.48 6.27 -2.38
C VAL A 317 -16.29 6.92 -3.50
N SER A 318 -16.58 8.22 -3.41
CA SER A 318 -17.31 8.94 -4.47
C SER A 318 -16.58 8.91 -5.81
N MET A 319 -15.26 9.07 -5.82
CA MET A 319 -14.45 9.02 -7.03
C MET A 319 -14.38 7.62 -7.63
N CYS A 320 -14.18 6.58 -6.80
CA CYS A 320 -14.24 5.18 -7.25
C CYS A 320 -15.59 4.84 -7.88
N ARG A 321 -16.68 5.15 -7.18
CA ARG A 321 -18.05 4.90 -7.68
C ARG A 321 -18.34 5.68 -8.96
N ALA A 322 -17.85 6.92 -9.09
CA ALA A 322 -17.97 7.70 -10.32
C ALA A 322 -17.20 7.09 -11.51
N ALA A 323 -16.11 6.36 -11.25
CA ALA A 323 -15.37 5.59 -12.25
C ALA A 323 -16.00 4.22 -12.58
N GLY A 324 -17.06 3.85 -11.85
CA GLY A 324 -17.77 2.56 -11.96
C GLY A 324 -17.23 1.47 -11.05
N ILE A 325 -16.33 1.80 -10.12
CA ILE A 325 -15.71 0.84 -9.20
C ILE A 325 -16.52 0.79 -7.91
N PRO A 326 -17.04 -0.38 -7.50
CA PRO A 326 -17.67 -0.53 -6.21
C PRO A 326 -16.70 -0.17 -5.08
N ALA A 327 -17.15 0.72 -4.21
CA ALA A 327 -16.36 1.16 -3.07
C ALA A 327 -17.28 1.45 -1.88
N ARG A 328 -16.75 1.32 -0.67
CA ARG A 328 -17.48 1.50 0.59
C ARG A 328 -16.55 2.06 1.65
N PHE A 329 -17.10 2.58 2.74
CA PHE A 329 -16.30 2.93 3.91
C PHE A 329 -16.41 1.87 5.00
N VAL A 330 -15.39 1.79 5.84
CA VAL A 330 -15.36 0.94 7.04
C VAL A 330 -15.01 1.83 8.20
N LYS A 331 -15.68 1.61 9.33
CA LYS A 331 -15.44 2.32 10.57
C LYS A 331 -15.01 1.36 11.67
N GLY A 332 -14.10 1.82 12.50
CA GLY A 332 -13.51 1.03 13.56
C GLY A 332 -12.59 1.85 14.45
N PHE A 333 -11.50 1.22 14.85
CA PHE A 333 -10.47 1.79 15.71
C PHE A 333 -9.09 1.50 15.13
N LEU A 334 -8.18 2.45 15.28
CA LEU A 334 -6.74 2.21 15.17
C LEU A 334 -6.18 1.78 16.53
N VAL A 335 -5.38 0.73 16.53
CA VAL A 335 -4.71 0.17 17.72
C VAL A 335 -3.22 0.54 17.66
N GLU A 336 -2.80 1.57 18.40
CA GLU A 336 -1.42 2.10 18.35
C GLU A 336 -0.51 1.53 19.45
N LYS A 337 0.81 1.76 19.38
CA LYS A 337 1.78 1.20 20.34
C LYS A 337 1.80 1.84 21.73
N ALA A 338 1.22 3.03 21.91
CA ALA A 338 1.23 3.73 23.19
C ALA A 338 -0.11 3.54 23.92
N PRO A 339 -0.15 2.89 25.09
CA PRO A 339 -1.36 2.85 25.89
C PRO A 339 -1.62 4.28 26.37
N GLU A 340 -2.71 4.90 25.90
CA GLU A 340 -3.50 5.95 26.58
C GLU A 340 -4.31 6.83 25.61
N GLU A 341 -4.09 6.78 24.29
CA GLU A 341 -4.83 7.60 23.33
C GLU A 341 -5.52 6.78 22.23
N TYR A 342 -6.79 7.15 21.97
CA TYR A 342 -7.74 6.47 21.10
C TYR A 342 -7.90 7.25 19.80
N ALA A 343 -7.97 6.56 18.66
CA ALA A 343 -8.50 7.13 17.43
C ALA A 343 -9.60 6.23 16.87
N GLY A 344 -10.86 6.64 17.07
CA GLY A 344 -11.94 6.14 16.23
C GLY A 344 -11.61 6.50 14.79
N HIS A 345 -11.68 5.53 13.88
CA HIS A 345 -11.09 5.67 12.56
C HIS A 345 -12.02 5.20 11.46
N VAL A 346 -11.86 5.78 10.28
CA VAL A 346 -12.62 5.44 9.08
C VAL A 346 -11.65 5.32 7.90
N TRP A 347 -11.75 4.22 7.17
CA TRP A 347 -11.01 3.98 5.94
C TRP A 347 -11.97 3.57 4.83
N ALA A 348 -11.44 3.42 3.61
CA ALA A 348 -12.21 2.99 2.47
C ALA A 348 -11.84 1.57 2.03
N GLU A 349 -12.75 0.92 1.32
CA GLU A 349 -12.49 -0.32 0.60
C GLU A 349 -13.00 -0.20 -0.84
N PHE A 350 -12.28 -0.74 -1.81
CA PHE A 350 -12.76 -0.95 -3.17
C PHE A 350 -12.84 -2.44 -3.49
N TYR A 351 -13.61 -2.82 -4.52
CA TYR A 351 -13.78 -4.22 -4.88
C TYR A 351 -12.97 -4.61 -6.13
N ASP A 352 -12.08 -5.61 -5.99
CA ASP A 352 -11.31 -6.27 -7.07
C ASP A 352 -11.38 -7.80 -6.87
N GLY A 353 -12.60 -8.34 -6.91
CA GLY A 353 -12.90 -9.74 -6.55
C GLY A 353 -12.90 -10.01 -5.04
N GLN A 354 -12.25 -9.15 -4.27
CA GLN A 354 -12.32 -9.03 -2.82
C GLN A 354 -12.33 -7.56 -2.42
N TRP A 355 -12.80 -7.27 -1.20
CA TRP A 355 -12.74 -5.93 -0.63
C TRP A 355 -11.31 -5.60 -0.23
N ALA A 356 -10.76 -4.58 -0.85
CA ALA A 356 -9.38 -4.13 -0.70
C ALA A 356 -9.34 -2.83 0.10
N PRO A 357 -8.75 -2.83 1.31
CA PRO A 357 -8.68 -1.64 2.16
C PRO A 357 -7.71 -0.61 1.61
N VAL A 358 -8.03 0.66 1.84
CA VAL A 358 -7.26 1.82 1.43
C VAL A 358 -7.27 2.84 2.56
N GLU A 359 -6.07 3.21 3.02
CA GLU A 359 -5.87 4.19 4.07
C GLU A 359 -5.58 5.58 3.49
N LEU A 360 -6.54 6.50 3.63
CA LEU A 360 -6.48 7.85 3.07
C LEU A 360 -5.89 8.85 4.07
N ALA A 361 -6.21 8.70 5.35
CA ALA A 361 -5.66 9.47 6.44
C ALA A 361 -4.29 8.88 6.82
N ASN A 362 -3.22 9.54 6.35
CA ASN A 362 -1.85 9.12 6.66
C ASN A 362 -1.73 8.83 8.17
N ILE A 363 -1.37 7.59 8.51
CA ILE A 363 -1.17 7.19 9.90
C ILE A 363 0.16 7.81 10.35
N TRP A 364 0.02 8.70 11.31
CA TRP A 364 0.93 9.76 11.73
C TRP A 364 2.36 9.32 12.09
N ASP A 365 3.34 10.16 11.72
CA ASP A 365 4.69 10.23 12.28
C ASP A 365 4.81 11.53 13.06
N GLY A 366 4.61 11.47 14.38
CA GLY A 366 5.49 12.16 15.31
C GLY A 366 5.63 13.69 15.23
N GLY A 367 4.56 14.48 15.19
CA GLY A 367 4.60 15.83 15.76
C GLY A 367 3.76 16.90 15.07
N ASP A 368 3.03 17.65 15.88
CA ASP A 368 2.18 18.81 15.57
C ASP A 368 0.85 18.53 14.86
N ASP A 369 -0.23 18.83 15.58
CA ASP A 369 -1.63 18.94 15.10
C ASP A 369 -1.84 19.97 13.97
N ASN A 370 -0.77 20.65 13.54
CA ASN A 370 -0.71 21.61 12.43
C ASN A 370 0.12 21.08 11.24
N ALA A 371 0.53 19.81 11.26
CA ALA A 371 1.26 19.19 10.17
C ALA A 371 0.37 19.14 8.93
N THR A 372 0.48 20.19 8.11
CA THR A 372 0.00 20.24 6.74
C THR A 372 0.91 19.30 5.96
N ILE A 373 0.71 17.99 6.06
CA ILE A 373 1.50 17.04 5.30
C ILE A 373 0.93 17.04 3.87
N GLY A 374 1.41 18.00 3.07
CA GLY A 374 1.59 17.72 1.65
C GLY A 374 2.62 16.61 1.58
N ILE A 375 2.21 15.44 1.09
CA ILE A 375 3.11 14.29 0.94
C ILE A 375 4.31 14.75 0.13
N ASP A 376 5.51 14.51 0.66
CA ASP A 376 6.73 14.61 -0.13
C ASP A 376 6.51 13.74 -1.39
N PRO A 377 6.57 14.29 -2.62
CA PRO A 377 6.44 13.50 -3.84
C PRO A 377 7.37 12.28 -3.89
N PHE A 378 8.45 12.25 -3.08
CA PHE A 378 9.32 11.09 -2.93
C PHE A 378 8.75 9.94 -2.06
N ALA A 379 7.70 10.17 -1.27
CA ALA A 379 7.06 9.19 -0.37
C ALA A 379 5.79 8.53 -0.94
N ILE A 380 5.28 8.96 -2.11
CA ILE A 380 4.04 8.41 -2.70
C ILE A 380 4.13 6.90 -2.98
N ASN A 381 5.32 6.41 -3.35
CA ASN A 381 5.53 4.99 -3.61
C ASN A 381 5.45 4.16 -2.32
N GLU A 382 5.96 4.71 -1.21
CA GLU A 382 5.86 4.09 0.11
C GLU A 382 4.41 4.03 0.57
N ASP A 383 3.69 5.15 0.49
CA ASP A 383 2.29 5.22 0.89
C ASP A 383 1.42 4.27 0.06
N VAL A 384 1.65 4.19 -1.26
CA VAL A 384 1.03 3.17 -2.11
C VAL A 384 1.37 1.74 -1.63
N ALA A 385 2.62 1.50 -1.27
CA ALA A 385 3.06 0.16 -0.89
C ALA A 385 2.41 -0.30 0.43
N ILE A 386 2.24 0.59 1.41
CA ILE A 386 1.79 0.26 2.76
C ILE A 386 0.31 0.58 3.05
N SER A 387 -0.31 1.50 2.29
CA SER A 387 -1.66 2.02 2.55
C SER A 387 -2.70 1.63 1.49
N PHE A 388 -2.30 1.10 0.32
CA PHE A 388 -3.23 0.72 -0.75
C PHE A 388 -3.35 -0.80 -0.92
N GLY A 389 -4.54 -1.35 -0.71
CA GLY A 389 -4.79 -2.79 -0.77
C GLY A 389 -4.03 -3.57 0.31
N VAL A 390 -3.82 -2.96 1.47
CA VAL A 390 -3.12 -3.56 2.61
C VAL A 390 -4.05 -3.48 3.82
N SER A 391 -4.52 -4.64 4.30
CA SER A 391 -5.20 -4.71 5.58
C SER A 391 -4.11 -4.67 6.64
N GLN A 392 -3.96 -3.54 7.31
CA GLN A 392 -3.00 -3.41 8.40
C GLN A 392 -3.58 -4.03 9.68
N PRO A 393 -2.74 -4.65 10.54
CA PRO A 393 -3.21 -5.39 11.70
C PRO A 393 -3.68 -4.48 12.87
N ASP A 394 -3.48 -3.18 12.76
CA ASP A 394 -3.94 -2.15 13.70
C ASP A 394 -5.35 -1.62 13.38
N HIS A 395 -5.99 -2.04 12.27
CA HIS A 395 -7.32 -1.55 11.87
C HIS A 395 -8.45 -2.50 12.28
N VAL A 396 -9.03 -2.27 13.46
CA VAL A 396 -10.11 -3.13 13.98
C VAL A 396 -11.48 -2.61 13.54
N ALA A 397 -12.09 -3.28 12.55
CA ALA A 397 -13.41 -2.93 12.03
C ALA A 397 -14.56 -3.26 13.02
N THR A 398 -15.47 -2.31 13.22
CA THR A 398 -16.71 -2.51 13.99
C THR A 398 -17.98 -2.26 13.19
N PHE A 399 -17.85 -1.56 12.06
CA PHE A 399 -18.95 -1.24 11.15
C PHE A 399 -18.47 -1.24 9.70
N VAL A 400 -19.27 -1.82 8.80
CA VAL A 400 -19.00 -1.85 7.36
C VAL A 400 -20.17 -1.25 6.61
N ASP A 401 -19.93 -0.27 5.74
CA ASP A 401 -20.96 0.31 4.88
C ASP A 401 -21.62 -0.72 3.97
N ASP A 402 -22.91 -0.52 3.68
CA ASP A 402 -23.72 -1.35 2.79
C ASP A 402 -24.20 -0.62 1.53
N GLY A 403 -23.72 0.61 1.29
CA GLY A 403 -24.06 1.40 0.10
C GLY A 403 -25.34 2.22 0.25
N THR A 404 -25.99 2.22 1.43
CA THR A 404 -27.30 2.87 1.63
C THR A 404 -27.19 4.23 2.30
N SER A 405 -28.18 5.11 2.08
CA SER A 405 -28.24 6.35 2.87
C SER A 405 -28.48 6.12 4.38
N GLU A 406 -28.88 4.91 4.78
CA GLU A 406 -29.04 4.55 6.19
C GLU A 406 -27.69 4.29 6.89
N SER A 407 -26.70 3.72 6.18
CA SER A 407 -25.36 3.46 6.71
C SER A 407 -24.60 4.77 6.98
N ILE A 408 -24.68 5.73 6.05
CA ILE A 408 -24.01 7.03 6.18
C ILE A 408 -24.68 7.99 7.15
N ALA A 409 -25.98 7.80 7.46
CA ALA A 409 -26.74 8.62 8.42
C ALA A 409 -26.26 8.48 9.88
N ARG A 410 -25.01 8.04 10.06
CA ARG A 410 -24.26 7.70 11.27
C ARG A 410 -24.71 6.37 11.90
N GLY A 411 -23.77 5.43 11.97
CA GLY A 411 -23.91 4.13 12.63
C GLY A 411 -23.96 4.14 14.17
N HIS A 412 -23.95 5.32 14.81
CA HIS A 412 -23.83 5.46 16.28
C HIS A 412 -24.73 6.56 16.86
N SER A 413 -25.95 6.74 16.36
CA SER A 413 -26.85 7.78 16.88
C SER A 413 -27.55 7.32 18.16
N SER A 414 -27.20 7.90 19.30
CA SER A 414 -28.09 7.88 20.47
C SER A 414 -29.28 8.80 20.20
N THR A 415 -30.51 8.27 20.29
CA THR A 415 -31.72 9.07 20.17
C THR A 415 -32.20 9.47 21.57
N TYR A 416 -32.21 10.78 21.82
CA TYR A 416 -32.67 11.41 23.05
C TYR A 416 -34.12 11.87 22.88
N ARG A 417 -35.03 11.49 23.80
CA ARG A 417 -36.44 11.86 23.68
C ARG A 417 -36.95 12.88 24.70
N TYR A 418 -36.32 13.01 25.87
CA TYR A 418 -36.67 14.05 26.86
C TYR A 418 -35.73 14.00 28.07
N SER A 419 -35.40 15.16 28.65
CA SER A 419 -35.03 15.24 30.08
C SER A 419 -35.19 16.65 30.66
N ASP A 420 -35.32 16.72 31.98
CA ASP A 420 -35.39 17.97 32.75
C ASP A 420 -34.00 18.68 32.86
N GLN A 421 -32.90 17.97 32.65
CA GLN A 421 -31.52 18.50 32.61
C GLN A 421 -30.63 17.71 31.64
N PRO A 422 -29.79 18.37 30.80
CA PRO A 422 -28.97 17.68 29.80
C PRO A 422 -28.22 16.48 30.41
N PRO A 423 -28.43 15.26 29.90
CA PRO A 423 -27.69 14.12 30.40
C PRO A 423 -26.20 14.28 30.05
N SER A 424 -25.34 13.69 30.86
CA SER A 424 -23.90 13.68 30.62
C SER A 424 -23.47 12.27 30.27
N PHE A 425 -23.09 12.04 29.01
CA PHE A 425 -22.50 10.78 28.57
C PHE A 425 -21.14 11.04 27.95
N SER A 426 -20.18 10.19 28.28
CA SER A 426 -18.85 10.15 27.66
C SER A 426 -18.68 8.80 26.97
N PHE A 427 -18.22 8.86 25.72
CA PHE A 427 -17.69 7.69 25.05
C PHE A 427 -16.36 7.31 25.72
N TYR A 428 -16.10 6.01 25.80
CA TYR A 428 -14.86 5.43 26.29
C TYR A 428 -14.45 4.31 25.36
N ALA A 429 -13.18 4.26 25.01
CA ALA A 429 -12.54 3.08 24.49
C ALA A 429 -11.34 2.73 25.39
N HIS A 430 -10.83 1.52 25.30
CA HIS A 430 -9.58 1.06 25.88
C HIS A 430 -9.03 -0.04 24.98
N TYR A 431 -7.73 -0.03 24.72
CA TYR A 431 -7.11 -1.16 24.05
C TYR A 431 -5.79 -1.53 24.70
N ASP A 432 -5.43 -2.80 24.55
CA ASP A 432 -4.08 -3.32 24.78
C ASP A 432 -3.60 -4.00 23.49
N ALA A 433 -2.34 -3.76 23.12
CA ALA A 433 -1.72 -4.26 21.90
C ALA A 433 -0.46 -5.03 22.29
N GLU A 434 -0.52 -6.36 22.23
CA GLU A 434 0.45 -7.15 22.99
C GLU A 434 1.70 -7.56 22.22
N ASN A 435 1.70 -7.61 20.87
CA ASN A 435 2.89 -8.02 20.10
C ASN A 435 2.84 -7.58 18.64
N TYR A 436 4.01 -7.40 18.01
CA TYR A 436 4.15 -7.23 16.56
C TYR A 436 5.31 -8.07 16.03
N ASN A 437 5.09 -8.77 14.92
CA ASN A 437 6.17 -9.30 14.08
C ASN A 437 6.56 -8.23 13.05
N ALA A 438 7.86 -7.99 12.91
CA ALA A 438 8.40 -7.06 11.92
C ALA A 438 8.82 -7.82 10.66
N MET A 439 8.24 -7.44 9.51
CA MET A 439 8.60 -7.94 8.18
C MET A 439 8.81 -6.76 7.23
N TYR A 440 8.97 -7.05 5.94
CA TYR A 440 8.99 -6.04 4.88
C TYR A 440 7.94 -6.36 3.81
N ILE A 441 7.29 -5.32 3.28
CA ILE A 441 6.65 -5.38 1.98
C ILE A 441 7.73 -5.17 0.93
N ALA A 442 8.00 -6.20 0.12
CA ALA A 442 8.81 -6.09 -1.08
C ALA A 442 7.91 -5.67 -2.25
N ASP A 443 8.08 -4.44 -2.73
CA ASP A 443 7.37 -3.86 -3.88
C ASP A 443 8.32 -3.74 -5.06
N CYS A 444 8.09 -4.55 -6.10
CA CYS A 444 9.04 -4.80 -7.17
C CYS A 444 8.63 -4.10 -8.47
N SER A 445 9.61 -3.70 -9.28
CA SER A 445 9.38 -3.00 -10.56
C SER A 445 8.67 -3.87 -11.62
N ASP A 446 8.59 -5.18 -11.41
CA ASP A 446 7.80 -6.11 -12.23
C ASP A 446 6.32 -6.20 -11.81
N GLY A 447 5.88 -5.41 -10.83
CA GLY A 447 4.52 -5.41 -10.29
C GLY A 447 4.30 -6.42 -9.15
N THR A 448 5.28 -7.24 -8.81
CA THR A 448 5.17 -8.16 -7.67
C THR A 448 5.17 -7.38 -6.36
N ARG A 449 4.16 -7.61 -5.50
CA ARG A 449 4.16 -7.16 -4.10
C ARG A 449 3.97 -8.33 -3.16
N LYS A 450 4.86 -8.52 -2.18
CA LYS A 450 4.78 -9.65 -1.22
C LYS A 450 5.42 -9.32 0.13
N LEU A 451 5.04 -10.08 1.15
CA LEU A 451 5.72 -10.08 2.44
C LEU A 451 7.00 -10.90 2.42
N VAL A 452 8.06 -10.38 3.04
CA VAL A 452 9.35 -11.06 3.23
C VAL A 452 9.93 -10.77 4.62
N GLU A 453 10.64 -11.72 5.20
CA GLU A 453 11.29 -11.57 6.51
C GLU A 453 12.55 -10.68 6.44
N GLU A 454 13.22 -10.65 5.28
CA GLU A 454 14.50 -9.99 5.07
C GLU A 454 14.53 -9.28 3.70
N ARG A 455 15.41 -8.29 3.57
CA ARG A 455 15.70 -7.61 2.30
C ARG A 455 16.59 -8.49 1.42
N ASP A 456 16.34 -8.53 0.11
CA ASP A 456 17.12 -9.36 -0.84
C ASP A 456 18.45 -8.72 -1.29
#